data_AF-A0A166VHA9-F1
#
_entry.id   AF-A0A166VHA9-F1
#
_cell.length_a   1.000
_cell.length_b   1.000
_cell.length_c   1.000
_cell.angle_alpha   90.00
_cell.angle_beta   90.00
_cell.angle_gamma   90.00
#
_symmetry.space_group_name_H-M   'P 1'
#
loop_
_entity.id
_entity.type
_entity.pdbx_description
1 polymer ?
#
loop_
_entity_poly.entity_id
_entity_poly.type
_entity_poly.pdbx_seq_one_letter_code
_entity_poly.pdbx_strand_id
1 'polypeptide(L)' 'SYLGVTGHWLTAEWELWSELLAFSEIEGSHSGENMGEELYQIIKHFGIIEK' A
#
# COMPACT_ATOMS: atom_id res chain seq x y z
N SER A 1 1.36 -11.59 -11.13
CA SER A 1 2.54 -11.04 -10.41
C SER A 1 2.13 -10.45 -9.09
N TYR A 2 3.04 -10.11 -8.17
CA TYR A 2 2.62 -9.67 -6.83
C TYR A 2 3.03 -8.22 -6.54
N LEU A 3 2.17 -7.51 -5.81
CA LEU A 3 2.46 -6.20 -5.22
C LEU A 3 2.35 -6.31 -3.71
N GLY A 4 3.49 -6.12 -3.04
CA GLY A 4 3.57 -5.91 -1.60
C GLY A 4 3.58 -4.41 -1.29
N VAL A 5 2.76 -3.99 -0.33
CA VAL A 5 2.71 -2.60 0.15
C VAL A 5 3.05 -2.59 1.63
N THR A 6 4.12 -1.88 2.00
CA THR A 6 4.57 -1.74 3.39
C THR A 6 4.46 -0.29 3.82
N GLY A 7 3.66 -0.05 4.86
CA GLY A 7 3.54 1.26 5.49
C GLY A 7 4.67 1.48 6.49
N HIS A 8 5.18 2.71 6.55
CA HIS A 8 6.20 3.10 7.51
C HIS A 8 5.76 4.39 8.21
N TRP A 9 5.84 4.42 9.53
CA TRP A 9 5.52 5.61 10.33
C TRP A 9 6.31 5.61 11.63
N LEU A 10 6.33 6.75 12.31
CA LEU A 10 6.90 6.87 13.65
C LEU A 10 5.80 6.68 14.69
N THR A 11 6.10 5.94 15.75
CA THR A 11 5.25 5.86 16.94
C THR A 11 5.34 7.16 17.76
N ALA A 12 4.51 7.29 18.80
CA ALA A 12 4.58 8.43 19.72
C ALA A 12 5.94 8.49 20.46
N GLU A 13 6.59 7.34 20.60
CA GLU A 13 7.90 7.16 21.23
C GLU A 13 9.07 7.37 20.25
N TRP A 14 8.79 7.85 19.03
CA TRP A 14 9.77 8.07 17.96
C TRP A 14 10.45 6.79 17.44
N GLU A 15 9.79 5.65 17.59
CA GLU A 15 10.26 4.39 17.03
C GLU A 15 9.74 4.24 15.60
N LEU A 16 10.61 3.81 14.68
CA LEU A 16 10.21 3.48 13.31
C LEU A 16 9.43 2.18 13.31
N TRP A 17 8.14 2.26 12.97
CA TRP A 17 7.29 1.11 12.72
C TRP A 17 7.22 0.80 11.21
N SER A 18 7.19 -0.48 10.87
CA SER A 18 7.01 -0.99 9.51
C SER A 18 6.00 -2.13 9.53
N GLU A 19 4.95 -2.02 8.73
CA GLU A 19 3.85 -3.01 8.67
C GLU A 19 3.52 -3.37 7.22
N LEU A 20 3.34 -4.66 6.95
CA LEU A 20 2.82 -5.12 5.66
C LEU A 20 1.31 -4.83 5.58
N LEU A 21 0.94 -3.83 4.77
CA LEU A 21 -0.45 -3.41 4.61
C LEU A 21 -1.21 -4.31 3.63
N ALA A 22 -0.54 -4.75 2.56
CA ALA A 22 -1.15 -5.61 1.55
C ALA A 22 -0.10 -6.47 0.84
N PHE A 23 -0.54 -7.64 0.40
CA PHE A 23 0.19 -8.49 -0.51
C PHE A 23 -0.81 -9.10 -1.49
N SER A 24 -0.92 -8.49 -2.67
CA SER A 24 -1.96 -8.80 -3.64
C SER A 24 -1.35 -9.36 -4.91
N GLU A 25 -2.04 -10.32 -5.53
CA GLU A 25 -1.76 -10.68 -6.91
C GLU A 25 -2.33 -9.60 -7.83
N ILE A 26 -1.49 -9.09 -8.74
CA ILE A 26 -1.88 -8.21 -9.84
C ILE A 26 -2.05 -9.05 -11.09
N GLU A 27 -3.23 -8.92 -11.68
CA GLU A 27 -3.57 -9.44 -13.00
C GLU A 27 -3.28 -8.40 -14.11
N GLY A 28 -2.85 -8.87 -15.28
CA GLY A 28 -2.62 -8.02 -16.44
C GLY A 28 -1.19 -7.46 -16.59
N SER A 29 -1.07 -6.38 -17.37
CA SER A 29 0.22 -5.78 -17.70
C SER A 29 0.82 -5.05 -16.50
N HIS A 30 2.14 -5.13 -16.34
CA HIS A 30 2.92 -4.40 -15.33
C HIS A 30 3.07 -2.91 -15.66
N SER A 31 1.97 -2.26 -16.07
CA SER A 31 1.95 -0.83 -16.29
C SER A 31 1.94 -0.09 -14.95
N GLY A 32 2.46 1.14 -14.95
CA GLY A 32 2.34 2.03 -13.79
C GLY A 32 0.88 2.32 -13.43
N GLU A 33 -0.02 2.28 -14.41
CA GLU A 33 -1.46 2.47 -14.23
C GLU A 33 -2.09 1.34 -13.41
N ASN A 34 -1.82 0.07 -13.75
CA ASN A 34 -2.34 -1.08 -12.99
C ASN A 34 -1.83 -1.08 -11.55
N MET A 35 -0.53 -0.84 -11.34
CA MET A 35 0.04 -0.78 -9.99
C MET A 35 -0.51 0.42 -9.19
N GLY A 36 -0.76 1.55 -9.85
CA GLY A 36 -1.33 2.74 -9.24
C GLY A 36 -2.76 2.54 -8.78
N GLU A 37 -3.60 1.90 -9.61
CA GLU A 37 -4.98 1.56 -9.27
C GLU A 37 -5.04 0.60 -8.07
N GLU A 38 -4.22 -0.47 -8.08
CA GLU A 38 -4.14 -1.41 -6.95
C GLU A 38 -3.70 -0.73 -5.65
N LEU A 39 -2.66 0.11 -5.71
CA LEU A 39 -2.21 0.89 -4.56
C LEU A 39 -3.32 1.84 -4.06
N TYR A 40 -4.03 2.50 -4.97
CA TYR A 40 -5.14 3.39 -4.61
C TYR A 40 -6.25 2.65 -3.87
N GLN A 41 -6.64 1.45 -4.33
CA GLN A 41 -7.64 0.64 -3.64
C GLN A 41 -7.17 0.18 -2.25
N ILE A 42 -5.89 -0.18 -2.11
CA ILE A 42 -5.29 -0.54 -0.81
C ILE A 42 -5.36 0.66 0.15
N ILE A 43 -4.89 1.84 -0.26
CA ILE A 43 -4.90 3.05 0.58
C ILE A 43 -6.35 3.44 0.94
N LYS A 44 -7.30 3.28 0.00
CA LYS A 44 -8.73 3.50 0.24
C LYS A 44 -9.29 2.57 1.32
N HIS A 45 -8.94 1.28 1.26
CA HIS A 45 -9.38 0.27 2.23
C HIS A 45 -8.98 0.62 3.67
N PHE A 46 -7.76 1.12 3.85
CA PHE A 46 -7.25 1.56 5.16
C PHE A 46 -7.79 2.93 5.60
N GLY A 47 -8.57 3.63 4.77
CA GLY A 47 -9.06 4.98 5.07
C GLY A 47 -7.95 6.03 5.13
N ILE A 48 -6.83 5.77 4.44
CA ILE A 48 -5.66 6.67 4.37
C ILE A 48 -5.79 7.65 3.20
N ILE A 49 -6.72 7.42 2.28
CA ILE A 49 -7.09 8.41 1.26
C ILE A 49 -7.52 9.69 2.00
N GLU A 50 -6.81 10.78 1.76
CA GLU A 50 -7.08 12.07 2.37
C GLU A 50 -8.54 12.53 2.19
N LYS A 51 -8.92 13.45 3.08
CA LYS A 51 -10.17 14.19 3.09
C LYS A 51 -10.13 15.36 2.11
#